data_AF-A0A0J9VHC9-F1
#
_entry.id   AF-A0A0J9VHC9-F1
#
_cell.length_a   1.000
_cell.length_b   1.000
_cell.length_c   1.000
_cell.angle_alpha   90.00
_cell.angle_beta   90.00
_cell.angle_gamma   90.00
#
_symmetry.space_group_name_H-M   'P 1'
#
loop_
_entity.id
_entity.type
_entity.pdbx_description
1 polymer ?
#
loop_
_entity_poly.entity_id
_entity_poly.type
_entity_poly.pdbx_seq_one_letter_code
_entity_poly.pdbx_strand_id
1 'polypeptide(L)'
;MINHFKYYYNFLKYLNYECYDFLKRKFHDKSLSETREGYLRKAVDILKQNNNILGSYEEILQEISSYVTNSGAFFYADPRLPCKYINYWLYDTIKDKNPFSSDELLNAFYNKITKISDCQTYKKHIEKEVYNELKELYNLHEHLFKYKNESTGRQEKKCDHAKNGAELYESCVVKCKWGYNPDYCTSLEKFRKVYEKRMTQDQKCLDIMQTLTPVGHNPVANFLNVTLAMSIITFVFIYFYKVCNNTILNIF
;
A
#
# COMPACT_ATOMS: atom_id res chain seq x y z
N MET A 1 2.62 -29.75 23.36
CA MET A 1 3.85 -29.37 22.63
C MET A 1 3.59 -28.01 21.97
N ILE A 2 3.71 -26.95 22.76
CA ILE A 2 3.48 -25.56 22.38
C ILE A 2 4.86 -24.94 22.34
N ASN A 3 5.38 -24.63 21.13
CA ASN A 3 6.44 -23.64 20.84
C ASN A 3 7.13 -23.99 19.52
N HIS A 4 6.68 -23.39 18.41
CA HIS A 4 7.59 -22.98 17.32
C HIS A 4 6.99 -22.03 16.27
N PHE A 5 5.70 -21.67 16.34
CA PHE A 5 5.06 -20.77 15.36
C PHE A 5 4.83 -19.34 15.86
N LYS A 6 5.55 -18.92 16.92
CA LYS A 6 5.36 -17.61 17.56
C LYS A 6 6.27 -16.49 17.01
N TYR A 7 7.06 -16.73 15.96
CA TYR A 7 8.14 -15.81 15.55
C TYR A 7 8.27 -15.46 14.05
N TYR A 8 7.34 -15.86 13.19
CA TYR A 8 7.37 -15.48 11.77
C TYR A 8 6.02 -14.89 11.36
N TYR A 9 5.83 -13.60 11.58
CA TYR A 9 5.15 -12.66 10.67
C TYR A 9 5.24 -11.29 11.33
N ASN A 10 6.39 -10.65 11.10
CA ASN A 10 6.51 -9.22 11.29
C ASN A 10 5.46 -8.54 10.39
N PHE A 11 4.69 -7.68 11.03
CA PHE A 11 3.34 -7.33 10.67
C PHE A 11 3.35 -6.18 9.66
N LEU A 12 3.31 -6.51 8.36
CA LEU A 12 3.35 -5.62 7.17
C LEU A 12 3.31 -4.12 7.50
N LYS A 13 4.45 -3.43 7.38
CA LYS A 13 4.55 -1.99 7.60
C LYS A 13 3.58 -1.20 6.70
N TYR A 14 3.29 -1.70 5.50
CA TYR A 14 2.39 -1.08 4.53
C TYR A 14 1.17 -1.96 4.25
N LEU A 15 0.01 -1.31 4.02
CA LEU A 15 -1.18 -2.01 3.53
C LEU A 15 -0.99 -2.45 2.08
N ASN A 16 -1.46 -3.66 1.75
CA ASN A 16 -1.65 -4.06 0.36
C ASN A 16 -2.96 -3.48 -0.20
N TYR A 17 -3.16 -3.62 -1.52
CA TYR A 17 -4.36 -3.12 -2.18
C TYR A 17 -5.67 -3.69 -1.59
N GLU A 18 -5.71 -4.99 -1.26
CA GLU A 18 -6.93 -5.61 -0.71
C GLU A 18 -7.34 -5.03 0.64
N CYS A 19 -6.37 -4.82 1.54
CA CYS A 19 -6.62 -4.13 2.80
C CYS A 19 -7.04 -2.67 2.56
N TYR A 20 -6.38 -1.98 1.61
CA TYR A 20 -6.75 -0.61 1.25
C TYR A 20 -8.20 -0.53 0.74
N ASP A 21 -8.60 -1.36 -0.23
CA ASP A 21 -9.95 -1.43 -0.80
C ASP A 21 -10.99 -1.68 0.29
N PHE A 22 -10.74 -2.65 1.18
CA PHE A 22 -11.61 -2.95 2.30
C PHE A 22 -11.78 -1.75 3.25
N LEU A 23 -10.68 -1.17 3.73
CA LEU A 23 -10.71 -0.07 4.68
C LEU A 23 -11.28 1.20 4.05
N LYS A 24 -10.92 1.50 2.79
CA LYS A 24 -11.44 2.63 2.03
C LYS A 24 -12.97 2.58 1.94
N ARG A 25 -13.55 1.42 1.63
CA ARG A 25 -15.03 1.28 1.61
C ARG A 25 -15.63 1.46 3.00
N LYS A 26 -15.01 0.92 4.05
CA LYS A 26 -15.57 1.02 5.40
C LYS A 26 -15.45 2.41 6.02
N PHE A 27 -14.43 3.17 5.62
CA PHE A 27 -14.18 4.52 6.13
C PHE A 27 -14.64 5.63 5.19
N HIS A 28 -14.94 5.38 3.91
CA HIS A 28 -15.25 6.47 2.96
C HIS A 28 -16.44 6.17 2.04
N ASP A 29 -17.16 5.06 2.23
CA ASP A 29 -18.44 4.86 1.54
C ASP A 29 -19.48 5.87 2.06
N LYS A 30 -20.03 6.65 1.13
CA LYS A 30 -20.79 7.89 1.34
C LYS A 30 -22.29 7.64 1.53
N SER A 31 -22.72 6.38 1.69
CA SER A 31 -24.11 6.05 2.01
C SER A 31 -24.43 6.48 3.45
N LEU A 32 -24.69 7.78 3.64
CA LEU A 32 -25.04 8.41 4.92
C LEU A 32 -26.41 7.89 5.38
N SER A 33 -26.53 7.34 6.60
CA SER A 33 -27.84 7.08 7.24
C SER A 33 -28.07 8.07 8.37
N GLU A 34 -29.33 8.50 8.55
CA GLU A 34 -29.79 9.49 9.53
C GLU A 34 -29.37 9.19 10.98
N THR A 35 -29.18 7.91 11.32
CA THR A 35 -28.67 7.49 12.64
C THR A 35 -27.24 7.96 12.93
N ARG A 36 -26.45 8.27 11.89
CA ARG A 36 -25.02 8.59 11.97
C ARG A 36 -24.73 10.06 12.25
N GLU A 37 -25.64 10.96 11.93
CA GLU A 37 -25.54 12.39 12.24
C GLU A 37 -25.57 12.66 13.75
N GLY A 38 -26.33 11.85 14.50
CA GLY A 38 -26.37 11.92 15.97
C GLY A 38 -25.06 11.52 16.66
N TYR A 39 -24.31 10.56 16.11
CA TYR A 39 -23.01 10.15 16.64
C TYR A 39 -21.90 11.16 16.32
N LEU A 40 -21.95 11.73 15.11
CA LEU A 40 -21.07 12.84 14.71
C LEU A 40 -21.25 14.01 15.69
N ARG A 41 -22.50 14.41 15.97
CA ARG A 41 -22.83 15.52 16.89
C ARG A 41 -22.34 15.26 18.32
N LYS A 42 -22.48 14.04 18.85
CA LYS A 42 -21.92 13.69 20.18
C LYS A 42 -20.40 13.72 20.23
N ALA A 43 -19.71 13.24 19.20
CA ALA A 43 -18.24 13.28 19.15
C ALA A 43 -17.72 14.73 19.06
N VAL A 44 -18.39 15.56 18.26
CA VAL A 44 -18.17 17.02 18.18
C VAL A 44 -18.31 17.68 19.57
N ASP A 45 -19.38 17.37 20.29
CA ASP A 45 -19.66 17.99 21.59
C ASP A 45 -18.62 17.62 22.66
N ILE A 46 -18.10 16.39 22.65
CA ILE A 46 -17.00 15.94 23.55
C ILE A 46 -15.68 16.66 23.22
N LEU A 47 -15.44 16.95 21.94
CA LEU A 47 -14.25 17.63 21.46
C LEU A 47 -14.29 19.13 21.81
N LYS A 48 -15.44 19.80 21.62
CA LYS A 48 -15.66 21.23 21.92
C LYS A 48 -15.48 21.62 23.39
N GLN A 49 -15.73 20.71 24.33
CA GLN A 49 -15.72 21.02 25.76
C GLN A 49 -14.31 21.27 26.34
N ASN A 50 -13.21 21.02 25.64
CA ASN A 50 -11.88 20.93 26.27
C ASN A 50 -10.68 21.42 25.40
N ASN A 51 -10.61 22.72 25.02
CA ASN A 51 -9.40 23.55 24.74
C ASN A 51 -9.39 24.34 23.42
N ASN A 52 -8.81 25.56 23.49
CA ASN A 52 -8.58 26.53 22.39
C ASN A 52 -7.66 26.03 21.25
N ILE A 53 -6.92 24.94 21.44
CA ILE A 53 -6.02 24.33 20.42
C ILE A 53 -6.84 23.53 19.40
N LEU A 54 -8.04 23.07 19.78
CA LEU A 54 -8.83 22.17 18.97
C LEU A 54 -9.59 22.89 17.83
N GLY A 55 -9.90 24.17 17.98
CA GLY A 55 -10.71 24.92 17.01
C GLY A 55 -10.15 24.94 15.58
N SER A 56 -8.82 24.87 15.40
CA SER A 56 -8.17 24.83 14.07
C SER A 56 -8.11 23.43 13.43
N TYR A 57 -8.47 22.38 14.18
CA TYR A 57 -8.42 20.98 13.76
C TYR A 57 -9.77 20.26 13.98
N GLU A 58 -10.75 20.98 14.50
CA GLU A 58 -12.03 20.46 14.95
C GLU A 58 -12.76 19.74 13.83
N GLU A 59 -12.91 20.36 12.66
CA GLU A 59 -13.59 19.76 11.50
C GLU A 59 -12.93 18.44 11.05
N ILE A 60 -11.59 18.40 11.04
CA ILE A 60 -10.80 17.21 10.65
C ILE A 60 -10.97 16.08 11.67
N LEU A 61 -10.85 16.41 12.96
CA LEU A 61 -11.00 15.42 14.02
C LEU A 61 -12.43 14.89 14.07
N GLN A 62 -13.43 15.73 13.79
CA GLN A 62 -14.83 15.32 13.66
C GLN A 62 -15.06 14.39 12.48
N GLU A 63 -14.51 14.74 11.31
CA GLU A 63 -14.58 13.90 10.11
C GLU A 63 -14.02 12.51 10.41
N ILE A 64 -12.77 12.43 10.86
CA ILE A 64 -12.11 11.15 11.17
C ILE A 64 -12.88 10.40 12.27
N SER A 65 -13.29 11.07 13.35
CA SER A 65 -14.07 10.45 14.43
C SER A 65 -15.36 9.80 13.93
N SER A 66 -16.08 10.48 13.04
CA SER A 66 -17.36 10.01 12.50
C SER A 66 -17.25 8.70 11.73
N TYR A 67 -16.14 8.56 10.99
CA TYR A 67 -15.82 7.36 10.23
C TYR A 67 -15.34 6.25 11.16
N VAL A 68 -14.52 6.58 12.16
CA VAL A 68 -14.06 5.63 13.17
C VAL A 68 -15.20 5.02 13.97
N THR A 69 -16.09 5.83 14.55
CA THR A 69 -17.14 5.36 15.46
C THR A 69 -18.16 4.46 14.77
N ASN A 70 -18.30 4.58 13.44
CA ASN A 70 -19.35 3.90 12.68
C ASN A 70 -18.82 2.94 11.61
N SER A 71 -17.51 2.80 11.45
CA SER A 71 -16.96 1.84 10.51
C SER A 71 -17.17 0.41 10.99
N GLY A 72 -17.63 -0.45 10.08
CA GLY A 72 -17.55 -1.91 10.25
C GLY A 72 -16.10 -2.43 10.28
N ALA A 73 -15.11 -1.56 9.99
CA ALA A 73 -13.72 -1.95 9.84
C ALA A 73 -13.16 -2.66 11.09
N PHE A 74 -13.48 -2.16 12.28
CA PHE A 74 -13.04 -2.75 13.55
C PHE A 74 -13.70 -4.07 13.93
N PHE A 75 -14.83 -4.42 13.29
CA PHE A 75 -15.52 -5.69 13.55
C PHE A 75 -15.01 -6.82 12.65
N TYR A 76 -14.61 -6.50 11.41
CA TYR A 76 -14.30 -7.50 10.39
C TYR A 76 -12.81 -7.58 10.03
N ALA A 77 -11.98 -6.64 10.51
CA ALA A 77 -10.53 -6.68 10.31
C ALA A 77 -9.80 -6.77 11.64
N ASP A 78 -8.60 -7.35 11.58
CA ASP A 78 -7.62 -7.24 12.66
C ASP A 78 -7.45 -5.76 13.03
N PRO A 79 -7.70 -5.35 14.30
CA PRO A 79 -7.67 -3.95 14.73
C PRO A 79 -6.41 -3.19 14.31
N ARG A 80 -5.28 -3.89 14.16
CA ARG A 80 -4.03 -3.30 13.68
C ARG A 80 -4.16 -2.59 12.33
N LEU A 81 -4.96 -3.13 11.41
CA LEU A 81 -5.15 -2.59 10.06
C LEU A 81 -5.90 -1.26 10.04
N PRO A 82 -7.14 -1.14 10.59
CA PRO A 82 -7.82 0.14 10.68
C PRO A 82 -7.05 1.14 11.55
N CYS A 83 -6.39 0.71 12.63
CA CYS A 83 -5.58 1.62 13.45
C CYS A 83 -4.42 2.24 12.67
N LYS A 84 -3.65 1.44 11.90
CA LYS A 84 -2.58 1.97 11.03
C LYS A 84 -3.12 2.91 9.96
N TYR A 85 -4.27 2.58 9.37
CA TYR A 85 -4.92 3.41 8.36
C TYR A 85 -5.34 4.78 8.92
N ILE A 86 -5.99 4.79 10.07
CA ILE A 86 -6.38 6.02 10.78
C ILE A 86 -5.15 6.83 11.19
N ASN A 87 -4.10 6.18 11.70
CA ASN A 87 -2.87 6.87 12.09
C ASN A 87 -2.21 7.59 10.89
N TYR A 88 -2.10 6.91 9.74
CA TYR A 88 -1.65 7.54 8.50
C TYR A 88 -2.54 8.70 8.09
N TRP A 89 -3.86 8.49 8.04
CA TRP A 89 -4.79 9.50 7.56
C TRP A 89 -4.78 10.76 8.44
N LEU A 90 -4.78 10.58 9.76
CA LEU A 90 -4.67 11.68 10.70
C LEU A 90 -3.33 12.41 10.53
N TYR A 91 -2.21 11.67 10.45
CA TYR A 91 -0.89 12.26 10.23
C TYR A 91 -0.81 13.05 8.90
N ASP A 92 -1.27 12.47 7.79
CA ASP A 92 -1.31 13.12 6.47
C ASP A 92 -2.08 14.44 6.50
N THR A 93 -3.16 14.47 7.29
CA THR A 93 -4.02 15.64 7.39
C THR A 93 -3.42 16.77 8.25
N ILE A 94 -2.62 16.42 9.27
CA ILE A 94 -2.11 17.41 10.25
C ILE A 94 -0.61 17.74 10.11
N LYS A 95 0.19 16.93 9.40
CA LYS A 95 1.66 17.09 9.29
C LYS A 95 2.13 18.47 8.80
N ASP A 96 1.33 19.14 7.97
CA ASP A 96 1.67 20.46 7.40
C ASP A 96 1.27 21.61 8.37
N LYS A 97 0.60 21.28 9.47
CA LYS A 97 0.16 22.19 10.51
C LYS A 97 1.00 21.95 11.78
N ASN A 98 2.09 22.71 11.91
CA ASN A 98 3.03 22.79 13.05
C ASN A 98 3.48 21.45 13.72
N PRO A 99 4.74 21.00 13.54
CA PRO A 99 5.23 19.69 14.01
C PRO A 99 5.19 19.48 15.53
N PHE A 100 5.25 20.53 16.35
CA PHE A 100 5.14 20.39 17.81
C PHE A 100 3.72 20.01 18.26
N SER A 101 2.71 20.11 17.38
CA SER A 101 1.31 19.80 17.69
C SER A 101 0.86 18.39 17.30
N SER A 102 1.61 17.66 16.44
CA SER A 102 1.11 16.40 15.87
C SER A 102 1.00 15.28 16.91
N ASP A 103 1.97 15.14 17.82
CA ASP A 103 1.96 14.07 18.82
C ASP A 103 0.94 14.31 19.93
N GLU A 104 0.78 15.58 20.35
CA GLU A 104 -0.26 16.02 21.28
C GLU A 104 -1.67 15.88 20.69
N LEU A 105 -1.86 16.25 19.42
CA LEU A 105 -3.12 16.06 18.70
C LEU A 105 -3.45 14.58 18.54
N LEU A 106 -2.47 13.75 18.16
CA LEU A 106 -2.62 12.30 18.10
C LEU A 106 -3.01 11.74 19.48
N ASN A 107 -2.38 12.23 20.57
CA ASN A 107 -2.72 11.80 21.94
C ASN A 107 -4.16 12.18 22.30
N ALA A 108 -4.54 13.42 22.04
CA ALA A 108 -5.89 13.91 22.31
C ALA A 108 -6.94 13.10 21.52
N PHE A 109 -6.67 12.77 20.26
CA PHE A 109 -7.57 11.98 19.42
C PHE A 109 -7.77 10.56 19.96
N TYR A 110 -6.69 9.81 20.20
CA TYR A 110 -6.78 8.43 20.70
C TYR A 110 -7.30 8.32 22.14
N ASN A 111 -7.06 9.32 22.99
CA ASN A 111 -7.55 9.31 24.37
C ASN A 111 -9.04 9.64 24.46
N LYS A 112 -9.59 10.42 23.53
CA LYS A 112 -10.99 10.88 23.59
C LYS A 112 -11.97 9.93 22.91
N ILE A 113 -11.52 9.10 21.96
CA ILE A 113 -12.40 8.18 21.21
C ILE A 113 -12.25 6.76 21.77
N THR A 114 -13.16 6.39 22.66
CA THR A 114 -13.14 5.08 23.36
C THR A 114 -13.10 3.87 22.42
N LYS A 115 -13.73 3.96 21.24
CA LYS A 115 -13.77 2.87 20.24
C LYS A 115 -12.41 2.58 19.59
N ILE A 116 -11.43 3.47 19.71
CA ILE A 116 -10.05 3.29 19.21
C ILE A 116 -9.02 3.31 20.33
N SER A 117 -9.44 3.04 21.56
CA SER A 117 -8.51 2.82 22.68
C SER A 117 -7.49 1.73 22.35
N ASP A 118 -7.91 0.65 21.70
CA ASP A 118 -7.02 -0.42 21.20
C ASP A 118 -6.01 0.06 20.15
N CYS A 119 -6.26 1.22 19.52
CA CYS A 119 -5.32 1.83 18.59
C CYS A 119 -4.16 2.57 19.26
N GLN A 120 -4.21 2.80 20.58
CA GLN A 120 -3.13 3.49 21.30
C GLN A 120 -1.77 2.81 21.09
N THR A 121 -1.73 1.47 21.03
CA THR A 121 -0.49 0.70 20.77
C THR A 121 0.05 0.89 19.34
N TYR A 122 -0.78 1.37 18.41
CA TYR A 122 -0.42 1.64 17.01
C TYR A 122 -0.26 3.13 16.70
N LYS A 123 -0.53 4.00 17.68
CA LYS A 123 -0.19 5.42 17.62
C LYS A 123 1.33 5.52 17.54
N LYS A 124 1.84 5.78 16.35
CA LYS A 124 3.27 5.96 16.11
C LYS A 124 3.47 7.20 15.27
N HIS A 125 4.44 8.02 15.70
CA HIS A 125 5.04 8.99 14.82
C HIS A 125 5.47 8.29 13.52
N ILE A 126 5.14 8.87 12.38
CA ILE A 126 5.50 8.32 11.08
C ILE A 126 6.73 9.08 10.60
N GLU A 127 7.88 8.41 10.65
CA GLU A 127 9.12 8.93 10.07
C GLU A 127 8.88 9.37 8.62
N LYS A 128 9.54 10.45 8.20
CA LYS A 128 9.30 11.11 6.91
C LYS A 128 9.43 10.14 5.73
N GLU A 129 10.41 9.26 5.77
CA GLU A 129 10.68 8.24 4.77
C GLU A 129 9.49 7.27 4.66
N VAL A 130 8.99 6.81 5.80
CA VAL A 130 7.83 5.90 5.90
C VAL A 130 6.55 6.58 5.44
N TYR A 131 6.37 7.86 5.79
CA TYR A 131 5.24 8.66 5.35
C TYR A 131 5.22 8.79 3.83
N ASN A 132 6.37 9.10 3.21
CA ASN A 132 6.47 9.23 1.76
C ASN A 132 6.13 7.91 1.05
N GLU A 133 6.64 6.79 1.56
CA GLU A 133 6.33 5.46 1.03
C GLU A 133 4.85 5.08 1.20
N LEU A 134 4.24 5.39 2.36
CA LEU A 134 2.80 5.19 2.58
C LEU A 134 1.98 6.03 1.62
N LYS A 135 2.35 7.30 1.41
CA LYS A 135 1.66 8.21 0.51
C LYS A 135 1.69 7.71 -0.93
N GLU A 136 2.85 7.27 -1.40
CA GLU A 136 2.99 6.68 -2.74
C GLU A 136 2.08 5.46 -2.90
N LEU A 137 2.13 4.51 -1.94
CA LEU A 137 1.29 3.31 -1.99
C LEU A 137 -0.20 3.63 -1.90
N TYR A 138 -0.61 4.59 -1.07
CA TYR A 138 -2.03 4.92 -0.91
C TYR A 138 -2.56 5.65 -2.14
N ASN A 139 -1.79 6.56 -2.74
CA ASN A 139 -2.13 7.17 -4.01
C ASN A 139 -2.26 6.12 -5.11
N LEU A 140 -1.31 5.19 -5.16
CA LEU A 140 -1.32 4.08 -6.11
C LEU A 140 -2.57 3.22 -5.93
N HIS A 141 -2.89 2.80 -4.70
CA HIS A 141 -4.09 2.02 -4.40
C HIS A 141 -5.38 2.80 -4.69
N GLU A 142 -5.40 4.11 -4.49
CA GLU A 142 -6.55 4.96 -4.84
C GLU A 142 -6.82 4.96 -6.34
N HIS A 143 -5.77 5.03 -7.18
CA HIS A 143 -5.91 4.91 -8.63
C HIS A 143 -6.53 3.57 -9.02
N LEU A 144 -6.04 2.45 -8.47
CA LEU A 144 -6.62 1.13 -8.76
C LEU A 144 -8.04 0.96 -8.20
N PHE A 145 -8.33 1.55 -7.04
CA PHE A 145 -9.68 1.57 -6.47
C PHE A 145 -10.64 2.28 -7.43
N LYS A 146 -10.30 3.47 -7.92
CA LYS A 146 -11.14 4.21 -8.87
C LYS A 146 -11.23 3.50 -10.21
N TYR A 147 -10.13 2.96 -10.73
CA TYR A 147 -10.16 2.16 -11.95
C TYR A 147 -11.12 0.95 -11.85
N LYS A 148 -11.18 0.29 -10.69
CA LYS A 148 -12.08 -0.85 -10.47
C LYS A 148 -13.55 -0.44 -10.31
N ASN A 149 -13.81 0.72 -9.71
CA ASN A 149 -15.14 1.08 -9.20
C ASN A 149 -15.80 2.29 -9.87
N GLU A 150 -15.10 3.07 -10.69
CA GLU A 150 -15.68 4.19 -11.41
C GLU A 150 -16.81 3.70 -12.32
N SER A 151 -17.91 4.45 -12.37
CA SER A 151 -19.11 4.04 -13.09
C SER A 151 -18.86 3.92 -14.60
N THR A 152 -19.61 3.04 -15.26
CA THR A 152 -19.48 2.77 -16.70
C THR A 152 -19.72 4.01 -17.57
N GLY A 153 -20.48 5.01 -17.08
CA GLY A 153 -20.70 6.30 -17.75
C GLY A 153 -19.53 7.28 -17.66
N ARG A 154 -18.44 6.92 -16.97
CA ARG A 154 -17.23 7.75 -16.82
C ARG A 154 -15.99 6.99 -17.29
N GLN A 155 -16.12 6.35 -18.46
CA GLN A 155 -15.11 5.46 -19.02
C GLN A 155 -13.75 6.13 -19.22
N GLU A 156 -13.72 7.38 -19.67
CA GLU A 156 -12.48 8.16 -19.83
C GLU A 156 -11.73 8.30 -18.49
N LYS A 157 -12.41 8.82 -17.46
CA LYS A 157 -11.86 8.95 -16.09
C LYS A 157 -11.39 7.61 -15.53
N LYS A 158 -12.12 6.54 -15.80
CA LYS A 158 -11.72 5.19 -15.41
C LYS A 158 -10.40 4.79 -16.06
N CYS A 159 -10.22 5.03 -17.36
CA CYS A 159 -8.97 4.75 -18.06
C CYS A 159 -7.83 5.68 -17.59
N ASP A 160 -8.11 6.94 -17.27
CA ASP A 160 -7.12 7.84 -16.67
C ASP A 160 -6.59 7.31 -15.35
N HIS A 161 -7.47 6.77 -14.50
CA HIS A 161 -7.04 6.13 -13.26
C HIS A 161 -6.16 4.89 -13.51
N ALA A 162 -6.46 4.10 -14.54
CA ALA A 162 -5.62 2.97 -14.93
C ALA A 162 -4.24 3.43 -15.43
N LYS A 163 -4.20 4.46 -16.27
CA LYS A 163 -2.97 5.03 -16.82
C LYS A 163 -2.09 5.61 -15.72
N ASN A 164 -2.64 6.54 -14.94
CA ASN A 164 -1.91 7.23 -13.88
C ASN A 164 -1.45 6.25 -12.80
N GLY A 165 -2.23 5.20 -12.51
CA GLY A 165 -1.83 4.13 -11.62
C GLY A 165 -0.63 3.33 -12.15
N ALA A 166 -0.61 3.00 -13.45
CA ALA A 166 0.52 2.33 -14.08
C ALA A 166 1.78 3.19 -14.11
N GLU A 167 1.66 4.47 -14.48
CA GLU A 167 2.79 5.41 -14.50
C GLU A 167 3.39 5.61 -13.10
N LEU A 168 2.53 5.79 -12.08
CA LEU A 168 2.97 5.90 -10.70
C LEU A 168 3.65 4.60 -10.23
N TYR A 169 3.12 3.43 -10.60
CA TYR A 169 3.75 2.14 -10.29
C TYR A 169 5.18 2.07 -10.83
N GLU A 170 5.39 2.42 -12.11
CA GLU A 170 6.72 2.37 -12.74
C GLU A 170 7.71 3.31 -12.04
N SER A 171 7.25 4.49 -11.60
CA SER A 171 8.08 5.40 -10.80
C SER A 171 8.44 4.86 -9.40
N CYS A 172 7.59 3.98 -8.84
CA CYS A 172 7.79 3.40 -7.52
C CYS A 172 8.67 2.13 -7.58
N VAL A 173 8.45 1.25 -8.56
CA VAL A 173 9.08 -0.07 -8.66
C VAL A 173 10.58 0.01 -8.91
N VAL A 174 11.09 1.11 -9.49
CA VAL A 174 12.54 1.33 -9.64
C VAL A 174 13.29 1.31 -8.31
N LYS A 175 12.65 1.71 -7.21
CA LYS A 175 13.24 1.68 -5.87
C LYS A 175 13.47 0.25 -5.39
N CYS A 176 12.68 -0.71 -5.84
CA CYS A 176 12.81 -2.12 -5.45
C CYS A 176 14.02 -2.83 -6.07
N LYS A 177 14.84 -2.10 -6.84
CA LYS A 177 16.17 -2.55 -7.25
C LYS A 177 17.08 -2.45 -6.01
N TRP A 178 17.87 -3.50 -5.73
CA TRP A 178 18.87 -3.54 -4.65
C TRP A 178 18.39 -3.81 -3.22
N GLY A 179 17.29 -4.55 -3.04
CA GLY A 179 16.87 -5.00 -1.70
C GLY A 179 16.32 -3.88 -0.82
N TYR A 180 15.79 -2.83 -1.45
CA TYR A 180 14.99 -1.80 -0.79
C TYR A 180 13.82 -2.41 0.01
N ASN A 181 13.24 -1.62 0.91
CA ASN A 181 12.18 -1.99 1.86
C ASN A 181 11.27 -3.14 1.38
N PRO A 182 11.47 -4.38 1.89
CA PRO A 182 10.77 -5.56 1.38
C PRO A 182 9.25 -5.49 1.52
N ASP A 183 8.74 -4.84 2.58
CA ASP A 183 7.31 -4.68 2.81
C ASP A 183 6.68 -3.74 1.77
N TYR A 184 7.37 -2.64 1.44
CA TYR A 184 6.94 -1.69 0.40
C TYR A 184 6.88 -2.38 -0.96
N CYS A 185 7.95 -3.09 -1.33
CA CYS A 185 8.04 -3.83 -2.58
C CYS A 185 7.02 -4.97 -2.68
N THR A 186 6.72 -5.64 -1.56
CA THR A 186 5.64 -6.63 -1.49
C THR A 186 4.27 -6.02 -1.75
N SER A 187 4.02 -4.80 -1.26
CA SER A 187 2.77 -4.08 -1.53
C SER A 187 2.64 -3.71 -3.01
N LEU A 188 3.73 -3.25 -3.65
CA LEU A 188 3.78 -3.01 -5.10
C LEU A 188 3.51 -4.27 -5.92
N GLU A 189 4.13 -5.41 -5.58
CA GLU A 189 3.88 -6.66 -6.32
C GLU A 189 2.41 -7.11 -6.21
N LYS A 190 1.79 -6.93 -5.04
CA LYS A 190 0.36 -7.21 -4.86
C LYS A 190 -0.52 -6.26 -5.68
N PHE A 191 -0.18 -4.97 -5.74
CA PHE A 191 -0.85 -4.02 -6.62
C PHE A 191 -0.78 -4.49 -8.08
N ARG A 192 0.42 -4.82 -8.57
CA ARG A 192 0.66 -5.26 -9.95
C ARG A 192 -0.25 -6.43 -10.34
N LYS A 193 -0.30 -7.46 -9.50
CA LYS A 193 -1.14 -8.65 -9.73
C LYS A 193 -2.62 -8.28 -9.87
N VAL A 194 -3.13 -7.38 -9.03
CA VAL A 194 -4.54 -6.96 -9.09
C VAL A 194 -4.80 -6.09 -10.32
N TYR A 195 -3.88 -5.18 -10.65
CA TYR A 195 -3.97 -4.33 -11.83
C TYR A 195 -3.99 -5.16 -13.12
N GLU A 196 -3.02 -6.04 -13.33
CA GLU A 196 -2.90 -6.86 -14.55
C GLU A 196 -4.08 -7.84 -14.68
N LYS A 197 -4.54 -8.41 -13.56
CA LYS A 197 -5.76 -9.23 -13.56
C LYS A 197 -6.98 -8.42 -14.02
N ARG A 198 -7.09 -7.16 -13.62
CA ARG A 198 -8.21 -6.30 -14.04
C ARG A 198 -8.05 -5.85 -15.49
N MET A 199 -6.84 -5.53 -15.94
CA MET A 199 -6.51 -5.20 -17.32
C MET A 199 -6.96 -6.31 -18.29
N THR A 200 -6.65 -7.57 -17.99
CA THR A 200 -7.07 -8.72 -18.83
C THR A 200 -8.59 -8.89 -18.93
N GLN A 201 -9.35 -8.33 -17.99
CA GLN A 201 -10.82 -8.37 -17.95
C GLN A 201 -11.48 -7.14 -18.59
N ASP A 202 -10.72 -6.09 -18.91
CA ASP A 202 -11.26 -4.79 -19.30
C ASP A 202 -10.91 -4.42 -20.74
N GLN A 203 -11.84 -4.68 -21.65
CA GLN A 203 -11.64 -4.40 -23.07
C GLN A 203 -11.69 -2.90 -23.43
N LYS A 204 -12.10 -2.03 -22.51
CA LYS A 204 -12.42 -0.63 -22.84
C LYS A 204 -11.26 0.36 -22.69
N CYS A 205 -10.16 -0.05 -22.10
CA CYS A 205 -8.98 0.80 -21.89
C CYS A 205 -7.70 0.17 -22.50
N LEU A 206 -7.86 -0.78 -23.44
CA LEU A 206 -6.77 -1.60 -23.98
C LEU A 206 -5.61 -0.76 -24.53
N ASP A 207 -5.92 0.34 -25.23
CA ASP A 207 -4.91 1.17 -25.90
C ASP A 207 -4.05 2.01 -24.93
N ILE A 208 -4.46 2.09 -23.66
CA ILE A 208 -3.84 2.94 -22.63
C ILE A 208 -3.13 2.10 -21.56
N MET A 209 -3.56 0.85 -21.38
CA MET A 209 -3.01 -0.03 -20.36
C MET A 209 -1.69 -0.66 -20.79
N GLN A 210 -0.81 -0.88 -19.82
CA GLN A 210 0.46 -1.53 -20.04
C GLN A 210 0.68 -2.65 -19.02
N THR A 211 1.40 -3.69 -19.44
CA THR A 211 1.93 -4.68 -18.50
C THR A 211 3.01 -4.00 -17.65
N LEU A 212 3.03 -4.28 -16.34
CA LEU A 212 3.89 -3.56 -15.41
C LEU A 212 5.20 -4.32 -15.16
N THR A 213 6.27 -3.58 -14.90
CA THR A 213 7.59 -4.15 -14.61
C THR A 213 7.54 -5.03 -13.34
N PRO A 214 8.05 -6.28 -13.36
CA PRO A 214 8.08 -7.10 -12.15
C PRO A 214 8.94 -6.50 -11.03
N VAL A 215 8.52 -6.67 -9.78
CA VAL A 215 9.33 -6.25 -8.61
C VAL A 215 10.68 -6.98 -8.61
N GLY A 216 11.75 -6.24 -8.35
CA GLY A 216 13.11 -6.78 -8.36
C GLY A 216 13.70 -6.97 -9.76
N HIS A 217 12.99 -6.58 -10.83
CA HIS A 217 13.54 -6.57 -12.17
C HIS A 217 14.77 -5.65 -12.25
N ASN A 218 15.94 -6.27 -12.44
CA ASN A 218 17.21 -5.59 -12.58
C ASN A 218 17.83 -5.98 -13.92
N PRO A 219 17.74 -5.12 -14.96
CA PRO A 219 18.23 -5.46 -16.30
C PRO A 219 19.74 -5.72 -16.31
N VAL A 220 20.51 -5.06 -15.45
CA VAL A 220 21.96 -5.27 -15.34
C VAL A 220 22.27 -6.64 -14.74
N ALA A 221 21.62 -7.01 -13.64
CA ALA A 221 21.79 -8.35 -13.05
C ALA A 221 21.29 -9.44 -14.01
N ASN A 222 20.19 -9.20 -14.72
CA ASN A 222 19.66 -10.13 -15.70
C ASN A 222 20.62 -10.31 -16.89
N PHE A 223 21.21 -9.22 -17.39
CA PHE A 223 22.23 -9.25 -18.43
C PHE A 223 23.49 -10.00 -17.97
N LEU A 224 23.96 -9.76 -16.74
CA LEU A 224 25.09 -10.49 -16.16
C LEU A 224 24.80 -11.99 -16.03
N ASN A 225 23.63 -12.37 -15.54
CA ASN A 225 23.22 -13.77 -15.42
C ASN A 225 23.17 -14.47 -16.78
N VAL A 226 22.58 -13.80 -17.80
CA VAL A 226 22.55 -14.33 -19.18
C VAL A 226 23.97 -14.48 -19.73
N THR A 227 24.83 -13.49 -19.52
CA THR A 227 26.23 -13.52 -19.99
C THR A 227 27.02 -14.66 -19.33
N LEU A 228 26.85 -14.86 -18.03
CA LEU A 228 27.48 -15.96 -17.29
C LEU A 228 26.97 -17.33 -17.78
N ALA A 229 25.65 -17.46 -17.97
CA ALA A 229 25.06 -18.69 -18.49
C ALA A 229 25.61 -19.03 -19.89
N MET A 230 25.67 -18.05 -20.80
CA MET A 230 26.23 -18.22 -22.13
C MET A 230 27.72 -18.61 -22.07
N SER A 231 28.49 -17.99 -21.18
CA SER A 231 29.91 -18.31 -20.99
C SER A 231 30.10 -19.76 -20.54
N ILE A 232 29.32 -20.23 -19.56
CA ILE A 232 29.35 -21.61 -19.07
C ILE A 232 29.03 -22.58 -20.20
N ILE A 233 27.98 -22.29 -20.99
CA ILE A 233 27.59 -23.11 -22.15
C ILE A 233 28.76 -23.20 -23.14
N THR A 234 29.42 -22.08 -23.45
CA THR A 234 30.60 -22.07 -24.34
C THR A 234 31.74 -22.92 -23.79
N PHE A 235 32.07 -22.81 -22.50
CA PHE A 235 33.11 -23.64 -21.88
C PHE A 235 32.78 -25.13 -21.92
N VAL A 236 31.51 -25.48 -21.70
CA VAL A 236 31.03 -26.87 -21.80
C VAL A 236 31.19 -27.39 -23.23
N PHE A 237 30.81 -26.61 -24.24
CA PHE A 237 31.02 -26.98 -25.65
C PHE A 237 32.50 -27.15 -26.02
N ILE A 238 33.37 -26.25 -25.57
CA ILE A 238 34.83 -26.35 -25.80
C ILE A 238 35.40 -27.61 -25.13
N TYR A 239 34.95 -27.91 -23.91
CA TYR A 239 35.36 -29.13 -23.19
C TYR A 239 34.94 -30.39 -23.95
N PHE A 240 33.68 -30.48 -24.38
CA PHE A 240 33.19 -31.62 -25.17
C PHE A 240 33.91 -31.75 -26.50
N TYR A 241 34.17 -30.65 -27.20
CA TYR A 241 34.95 -30.65 -28.44
C TYR A 241 36.36 -31.24 -28.21
N LYS A 242 37.05 -30.81 -27.15
CA LYS A 242 38.38 -31.32 -26.81
C LYS A 242 38.36 -32.81 -26.46
N VAL A 243 37.37 -33.27 -25.70
CA VAL A 243 37.21 -34.69 -25.34
C VAL A 243 36.94 -35.53 -26.59
N CYS A 244 35.99 -35.13 -27.44
CA CYS A 244 35.69 -35.85 -28.68
C CYS A 244 36.89 -35.91 -29.63
N ASN A 245 37.61 -34.81 -29.80
CA ASN A 245 38.79 -34.77 -30.67
C ASN A 245 39.92 -35.69 -30.17
N ASN A 246 40.18 -35.69 -28.85
CA ASN A 246 41.16 -36.60 -28.25
C ASN A 246 40.73 -38.07 -28.34
N THR A 247 39.44 -38.37 -28.20
CA THR A 247 38.93 -39.73 -28.39
C THR A 247 39.10 -40.21 -29.84
N ILE A 248 38.86 -39.34 -30.83
CA ILE A 248 39.05 -39.68 -32.25
C ILE A 248 40.54 -39.92 -32.56
N LEU A 249 41.45 -39.10 -32.02
CA LEU A 249 42.90 -39.25 -32.20
C LEU A 249 43.48 -40.49 -31.52
N ASN A 250 42.85 -41.03 -30.48
CA ASN A 250 43.29 -42.26 -29.80
C ASN A 250 42.72 -43.56 -30.42
N ILE A 251 41.84 -43.45 -31.42
CA ILE A 251 41.23 -44.60 -32.12
C ILE A 251 41.96 -44.92 -33.44
N PHE A 252 42.78 -43.99 -33.96
CA PHE A 252 43.65 -44.18 -35.12
C PHE A 252 45.11 -44.35 -34.71
#